data_AF-U9SUU1-F1
#
_entry.id   AF-U9SUU1-F1
#
_cell.length_a   1.000
_cell.length_b   1.000
_cell.length_c   1.000
_cell.angle_alpha   90.00
_cell.angle_beta   90.00
_cell.angle_gamma   90.00
#
_symmetry.space_group_name_H-M   'P 1'
#
loop_
_entity.id
_entity.type
_entity.pdbx_description
1 polymer ?
#
loop_
_entity_poly.entity_id
_entity_poly.type
_entity_poly.pdbx_seq_one_letter_code
_entity_poly.pdbx_strand_id
1 'polypeptide(L)'
;IKTPVNPYDPPVTAEIGKTFMNIIQIFRPNLGSYLKNQTIYCENIDVNGYSLQFEKLIDGMEFHIPENINKSEIFPKHQDSLDRFVNILKYLTEVFECAPKIICVFYDNSNLMAFNKDRVLFFNFKIYLDLYKNESTIDAITYWYMMICHELAHKFVDDHNSEHEYHLSSLATKYMKNLLKMMNKNKIDLDQNN
;
A
#
# COMPACT_ATOMS: atom_id res chain seq x y z
N ILE A 1 17.21 -41.95 7.43
CA ILE A 1 17.35 -40.70 8.21
C ILE A 1 16.96 -39.57 7.26
N LYS A 2 15.78 -38.95 7.42
CA LYS A 2 15.38 -37.82 6.59
C LYS A 2 16.22 -36.62 7.03
N THR A 3 16.99 -36.04 6.11
CA THR A 3 17.68 -34.77 6.33
C THR A 3 16.66 -33.69 6.67
N PRO A 4 16.91 -32.84 7.68
CA PRO A 4 16.02 -31.72 7.97
C PRO A 4 16.06 -30.76 6.78
N VAL A 5 14.89 -30.53 6.17
CA VAL A 5 14.72 -29.55 5.10
C VAL A 5 14.97 -28.17 5.72
N ASN A 6 15.93 -27.43 5.18
CA ASN A 6 16.17 -26.06 5.58
C ASN A 6 14.96 -25.22 5.12
N PRO A 7 14.18 -24.60 6.02
CA PRO A 7 13.02 -23.78 5.62
C PRO A 7 13.41 -22.54 4.80
N TYR A 8 14.70 -22.26 4.64
CA TYR A 8 15.27 -21.17 3.83
C TYR A 8 15.77 -21.62 2.45
N ASP A 9 15.42 -22.83 1.98
CA ASP A 9 15.70 -23.23 0.61
C ASP A 9 14.82 -22.39 -0.37
N PRO A 10 15.44 -21.70 -1.36
CA PRO A 10 14.76 -20.72 -2.23
C PRO A 10 13.49 -21.22 -2.97
N PRO A 11 13.33 -22.52 -3.31
CA PRO A 11 12.10 -23.01 -3.92
C PRO A 11 10.87 -22.92 -3.00
N VAL A 12 11.06 -23.07 -1.68
CA VAL A 12 9.95 -23.10 -0.71
C VAL A 12 9.43 -21.68 -0.45
N THR A 13 10.31 -20.69 -0.40
CA THR A 13 9.93 -19.28 -0.21
C THR A 13 9.16 -18.70 -1.41
N ALA A 14 9.52 -19.08 -2.64
CA ALA A 14 8.87 -18.59 -3.86
C ALA A 14 7.42 -19.10 -4.04
N GLU A 15 7.10 -20.26 -3.47
CA GLU A 15 5.73 -20.79 -3.45
C GLU A 15 4.87 -20.06 -2.41
N ILE A 16 5.47 -19.63 -1.29
CA ILE A 16 4.78 -18.97 -0.17
C ILE A 16 4.40 -17.51 -0.49
N GLY A 17 5.21 -16.71 -1.19
CA GLY A 17 4.83 -15.31 -1.45
C GLY A 17 3.82 -15.12 -2.58
N LYS A 18 3.79 -16.01 -3.60
CA LYS A 18 2.61 -16.18 -4.48
C LYS A 18 1.37 -16.52 -3.67
N THR A 19 1.53 -17.31 -2.60
CA THR A 19 0.43 -17.74 -1.74
C THR A 19 -0.16 -16.59 -0.91
N PHE A 20 0.62 -15.61 -0.45
CA PHE A 20 0.06 -14.49 0.33
C PHE A 20 -0.84 -13.57 -0.50
N MET A 21 -0.42 -13.21 -1.72
CA MET A 21 -1.25 -12.42 -2.64
C MET A 21 -2.45 -13.23 -3.18
N ASN A 22 -2.27 -14.53 -3.45
CA ASN A 22 -3.38 -15.41 -3.84
C ASN A 22 -4.40 -15.60 -2.71
N ILE A 23 -3.98 -15.65 -1.45
CA ILE A 23 -4.87 -15.71 -0.29
C ILE A 23 -5.74 -14.45 -0.22
N ILE A 24 -5.16 -13.26 -0.46
CA ILE A 24 -5.92 -12.01 -0.50
C ILE A 24 -7.01 -12.04 -1.60
N GLN A 25 -6.72 -12.64 -2.77
CA GLN A 25 -7.71 -12.83 -3.84
C GLN A 25 -8.86 -13.77 -3.43
N ILE A 26 -8.59 -14.78 -2.61
CA ILE A 26 -9.59 -15.75 -2.13
C ILE A 26 -10.51 -15.14 -1.06
N PHE A 27 -9.97 -14.31 -0.16
CA PHE A 27 -10.75 -13.74 0.95
C PHE A 27 -11.48 -12.43 0.60
N ARG A 28 -11.02 -11.67 -0.40
CA ARG A 28 -11.67 -10.43 -0.86
C ARG A 28 -11.80 -10.40 -2.40
N PRO A 29 -12.90 -10.91 -2.98
CA PRO A 29 -13.04 -11.05 -4.44
C PRO A 29 -12.96 -9.71 -5.21
N ASN A 30 -13.40 -8.60 -4.59
CA ASN A 30 -13.23 -7.26 -5.16
C ASN A 30 -11.76 -6.86 -5.23
N LEU A 31 -10.95 -7.18 -4.23
CA LEU A 31 -9.51 -6.98 -4.26
C LEU A 31 -8.84 -7.96 -5.24
N GLY A 32 -9.40 -9.16 -5.40
CA GLY A 32 -8.97 -10.16 -6.38
C GLY A 32 -8.99 -9.68 -7.83
N SER A 33 -10.00 -8.91 -8.24
CA SER A 33 -10.04 -8.33 -9.60
C SER A 33 -8.98 -7.23 -9.80
N TYR A 34 -8.70 -6.41 -8.78
CA TYR A 34 -7.60 -5.44 -8.84
C TYR A 34 -6.23 -6.13 -8.88
N LEU A 35 -6.03 -7.21 -8.12
CA LEU A 35 -4.75 -7.92 -7.99
C LEU A 35 -4.46 -8.91 -9.14
N LYS A 36 -5.45 -9.35 -9.93
CA LYS A 36 -5.26 -10.31 -11.03
C LYS A 36 -4.30 -9.84 -12.13
N ASN A 37 -3.97 -8.56 -12.13
CA ASN A 37 -3.09 -7.89 -13.08
C ASN A 37 -1.76 -7.44 -12.43
N GLN A 38 -1.35 -8.00 -11.28
CA GLN A 38 -0.12 -7.63 -10.53
C GLN A 38 1.16 -7.55 -11.38
N THR A 39 1.30 -8.38 -12.41
CA THR A 39 2.45 -8.36 -13.32
C THR A 39 2.50 -7.11 -14.21
N ILE A 40 1.39 -6.38 -14.36
CA ILE A 40 1.26 -5.23 -15.28
C ILE A 40 1.48 -3.89 -14.55
N TYR A 41 1.43 -3.85 -13.22
CA TYR A 41 1.26 -2.58 -12.50
C TYR A 41 2.54 -1.87 -12.05
N CYS A 42 3.70 -2.52 -12.03
CA CYS A 42 4.98 -1.89 -11.61
C CYS A 42 6.02 -1.80 -12.74
N GLU A 43 5.70 -2.19 -13.98
CA GLU A 43 6.57 -1.89 -15.13
C GLU A 43 6.58 -0.38 -15.36
N ASN A 44 7.64 0.28 -14.89
CA ASN A 44 8.08 1.65 -15.16
C ASN A 44 6.96 2.61 -15.62
N ILE A 45 6.44 3.45 -14.72
CA ILE A 45 5.44 4.50 -15.00
C ILE A 45 5.81 5.44 -16.19
N ASP A 46 7.06 5.39 -16.65
CA ASP A 46 7.52 6.03 -17.88
C ASP A 46 6.94 5.45 -19.20
N VAL A 47 6.22 4.31 -19.22
CA VAL A 47 5.83 3.71 -20.52
C VAL A 47 4.67 4.43 -21.26
N ASN A 48 3.88 5.33 -20.65
CA ASN A 48 2.64 5.81 -21.31
C ASN A 48 2.30 7.31 -21.17
N GLY A 49 3.23 8.19 -20.78
CA GLY A 49 2.91 9.63 -20.65
C GLY A 49 1.95 9.94 -19.49
N TYR A 50 1.95 9.07 -18.47
CA TYR A 50 1.16 9.20 -17.26
C TYR A 50 1.75 10.31 -16.37
N SER A 51 1.35 11.54 -16.62
CA SER A 51 1.81 12.73 -15.88
C SER A 51 0.86 13.04 -14.74
N LEU A 52 1.32 12.82 -13.51
CA LEU A 52 0.66 13.29 -12.30
C LEU A 52 1.12 14.73 -12.01
N GLN A 53 0.15 15.64 -11.89
CA GLN A 53 0.40 17.03 -11.53
C GLN A 53 0.10 17.28 -10.06
N PHE A 54 0.95 18.07 -9.41
CA PHE A 54 0.70 18.55 -8.06
C PHE A 54 -0.57 19.41 -8.03
N GLU A 55 -1.48 19.06 -7.13
CA GLU A 55 -2.74 19.78 -6.92
C GLU A 55 -2.69 20.64 -5.65
N LYS A 56 -2.42 20.01 -4.50
CA LYS A 56 -2.40 20.69 -3.20
C LYS A 56 -1.60 19.92 -2.16
N LEU A 57 -1.24 20.59 -1.07
CA LEU A 57 -0.76 19.94 0.16
C LEU A 57 -1.92 19.62 1.09
N ILE A 58 -1.87 18.45 1.71
CA ILE A 58 -2.82 18.00 2.74
C ILE A 58 -1.99 17.45 3.89
N ASP A 59 -1.99 18.16 5.02
CA ASP A 59 -1.22 17.76 6.21
C ASP A 59 0.27 17.47 5.96
N GLY A 60 0.87 18.19 5.01
CA GLY A 60 2.28 18.03 4.63
C GLY A 60 2.56 16.90 3.63
N MET A 61 1.52 16.24 3.11
CA MET A 61 1.60 15.29 1.99
C MET A 61 1.12 15.96 0.72
N GLU A 62 1.80 15.72 -0.39
CA GLU A 62 1.36 16.22 -1.69
C GLU A 62 0.21 15.37 -2.22
N PHE A 63 -0.79 16.02 -2.80
CA PHE A 63 -1.87 15.38 -3.54
C PHE A 63 -1.70 15.66 -5.03
N HIS A 64 -1.73 14.61 -5.84
CA HIS A 64 -1.50 14.69 -7.28
C HIS A 64 -2.66 14.11 -8.09
N ILE A 65 -2.93 14.68 -9.26
CA ILE A 65 -3.96 14.20 -10.20
C ILE A 65 -3.47 14.25 -11.65
N PRO A 66 -3.91 13.34 -12.53
CA PRO A 66 -3.72 13.48 -13.96
C PRO A 66 -4.45 14.70 -14.53
N GLU A 67 -3.95 15.26 -15.64
CA GLU A 67 -4.54 16.43 -16.32
C GLU A 67 -6.00 16.24 -16.74
N ASN A 68 -6.39 15.01 -17.07
CA ASN A 68 -7.71 14.68 -17.58
C ASN A 68 -8.76 14.42 -16.48
N ILE A 69 -8.39 14.47 -15.20
CA ILE A 69 -9.31 14.28 -14.08
C ILE A 69 -9.89 15.63 -13.64
N ASN A 70 -11.22 15.74 -13.59
CA ASN A 70 -11.84 16.94 -13.06
C ASN A 70 -11.82 16.93 -11.52
N LYS A 71 -11.26 17.98 -10.93
CA LYS A 71 -11.19 18.18 -9.47
C LYS A 71 -12.54 18.05 -8.78
N SER A 72 -13.65 18.39 -9.45
CA SER A 72 -15.00 18.26 -8.90
C SER A 72 -15.43 16.81 -8.66
N GLU A 73 -14.78 15.85 -9.32
CA GLU A 73 -15.02 14.42 -9.09
C GLU A 73 -14.49 13.96 -7.72
N ILE A 74 -13.51 14.70 -7.18
CA ILE A 74 -12.82 14.38 -5.93
C ILE A 74 -13.29 15.33 -4.82
N PHE A 75 -13.17 16.64 -5.05
CA PHE A 75 -13.46 17.71 -4.10
C PHE A 75 -14.77 18.41 -4.46
N PRO A 76 -15.69 18.71 -3.52
CA PRO A 76 -15.70 18.38 -2.09
C PRO A 76 -16.24 16.98 -1.76
N LYS A 77 -16.68 16.23 -2.78
CA LYS A 77 -17.45 14.99 -2.64
C LYS A 77 -16.81 13.94 -1.72
N HIS A 78 -15.49 13.88 -1.67
CA HIS A 78 -14.74 12.87 -0.93
C HIS A 78 -13.79 13.47 0.12
N GLN A 79 -14.01 14.72 0.55
CA GLN A 79 -13.10 15.42 1.46
C GLN A 79 -12.92 14.68 2.79
N ASP A 80 -14.00 14.27 3.47
CA ASP A 80 -13.92 13.54 4.75
C ASP A 80 -13.15 12.20 4.60
N SER A 81 -13.40 11.48 3.50
CA SER A 81 -12.69 10.24 3.19
C SER A 81 -11.21 10.48 2.93
N LEU A 82 -10.86 11.60 2.29
CA LEU A 82 -9.48 11.97 2.03
C LEU A 82 -8.74 12.31 3.32
N ASP A 83 -9.37 13.08 4.20
CA ASP A 83 -8.78 13.45 5.49
C ASP A 83 -8.52 12.19 6.32
N ARG A 84 -9.46 11.23 6.32
CA ARG A 84 -9.27 9.94 6.99
C ARG A 84 -8.14 9.12 6.35
N PHE A 85 -8.04 9.10 5.02
CA PHE A 85 -6.96 8.38 4.33
C PHE A 85 -5.58 8.99 4.62
N VAL A 86 -5.46 10.31 4.51
CA VAL A 86 -4.23 11.04 4.85
C VAL A 86 -3.85 10.80 6.31
N ASN A 87 -4.82 10.78 7.23
CA ASN A 87 -4.54 10.46 8.63
C ASN A 87 -4.00 9.02 8.83
N ILE A 88 -4.53 8.05 8.09
CA ILE A 88 -3.98 6.67 8.07
C ILE A 88 -2.52 6.68 7.59
N LEU A 89 -2.23 7.37 6.49
CA LEU A 89 -0.85 7.46 5.99
C LEU A 89 0.08 8.16 6.99
N LYS A 90 -0.38 9.22 7.67
CA LYS A 90 0.38 9.90 8.72
C LYS A 90 0.73 8.95 9.87
N TYR A 91 -0.22 8.15 10.33
CA TYR A 91 0.07 7.12 11.32
C TYR A 91 1.15 6.15 10.84
N LEU A 92 1.10 5.74 9.57
CA LEU A 92 2.09 4.84 9.02
C LEU A 92 3.47 5.50 8.86
N THR A 93 3.55 6.81 8.63
CA THR A 93 4.85 7.51 8.66
C THR A 93 5.53 7.43 10.04
N GLU A 94 4.76 7.46 11.13
CA GLU A 94 5.28 7.22 12.49
C GLU A 94 5.79 5.79 12.64
N VAL A 95 5.07 4.80 12.08
CA VAL A 95 5.44 3.38 12.15
C VAL A 95 6.78 3.11 11.46
N PHE A 96 6.96 3.67 10.26
CA PHE A 96 8.17 3.48 9.45
C PHE A 96 9.29 4.48 9.77
N GLU A 97 9.08 5.36 10.75
CA GLU A 97 10.05 6.38 11.18
C GLU A 97 10.52 7.27 10.02
N CYS A 98 9.60 7.63 9.13
CA CYS A 98 9.87 8.40 7.93
C CYS A 98 9.19 9.78 7.94
N ALA A 99 9.73 10.72 7.17
CA ALA A 99 9.15 12.06 7.08
C ALA A 99 7.91 12.05 6.16
N PRO A 100 6.81 12.77 6.51
CA PRO A 100 5.60 12.79 5.68
C PRO A 100 5.82 13.14 4.20
N LYS A 101 6.82 13.96 3.90
CA LYS A 101 7.21 14.34 2.53
C LYS A 101 7.66 13.18 1.63
N ILE A 102 7.92 12.00 2.19
CA ILE A 102 8.23 10.80 1.39
C ILE A 102 6.97 10.04 0.97
N ILE A 103 5.79 10.51 1.39
CA ILE A 103 4.49 9.98 1.01
C ILE A 103 3.70 11.06 0.28
N CYS A 104 3.22 10.68 -0.90
CA CYS A 104 2.29 11.42 -1.72
C CYS A 104 1.00 10.62 -1.88
N VAL A 105 -0.09 11.34 -2.05
CA VAL A 105 -1.38 10.78 -2.42
C VAL A 105 -1.64 11.15 -3.88
N PHE A 106 -2.21 10.25 -4.65
CA PHE A 106 -2.74 10.59 -5.96
C PHE A 106 -4.16 10.07 -6.14
N TYR A 107 -4.89 10.61 -7.09
CA TYR A 107 -6.18 10.08 -7.52
C TYR A 107 -6.13 9.80 -9.00
N ASP A 108 -6.35 8.55 -9.37
CA ASP A 108 -6.54 8.12 -10.75
C ASP A 108 -7.50 6.93 -10.82
N ASN A 109 -8.16 6.77 -11.97
CA ASN A 109 -9.14 5.73 -12.24
C ASN A 109 -8.53 4.38 -12.64
N SER A 110 -7.20 4.28 -12.77
CA SER A 110 -6.52 3.00 -12.95
C SER A 110 -6.56 2.14 -11.68
N ASN A 111 -6.20 0.88 -11.87
CA ASN A 111 -6.06 -0.08 -10.79
C ASN A 111 -4.69 0.01 -10.08
N LEU A 112 -3.88 1.02 -10.38
CA LEU A 112 -2.59 1.24 -9.73
C LEU A 112 -2.83 1.59 -8.26
N MET A 113 -2.37 0.74 -7.35
CA MET A 113 -2.62 0.90 -5.90
C MET A 113 -1.63 1.87 -5.27
N ALA A 114 -0.36 1.67 -5.56
CA ALA A 114 0.74 2.47 -5.09
C ALA A 114 1.92 2.33 -6.05
N PHE A 115 2.90 3.20 -5.91
CA PHE A 115 4.19 3.07 -6.57
C PHE A 115 5.28 3.85 -5.83
N ASN A 116 6.54 3.51 -6.11
CA ASN A 116 7.71 4.22 -5.63
C ASN A 116 8.40 4.94 -6.80
N LYS A 117 8.50 6.26 -6.74
CA LYS A 117 9.23 7.08 -7.71
C LYS A 117 10.26 7.93 -6.99
N ASP A 118 11.54 7.75 -7.33
CA ASP A 118 12.64 8.50 -6.73
C ASP A 118 12.65 8.50 -5.19
N ARG A 119 12.27 7.38 -4.58
CA ARG A 119 12.14 7.18 -3.11
C ARG A 119 10.98 7.93 -2.47
N VAL A 120 10.04 8.42 -3.28
CA VAL A 120 8.76 8.97 -2.84
C VAL A 120 7.68 7.92 -3.15
N LEU A 121 6.89 7.60 -2.14
CA LEU A 121 5.81 6.62 -2.24
C LEU A 121 4.52 7.33 -2.59
N PHE A 122 3.81 6.87 -3.61
CA PHE A 122 2.55 7.40 -4.04
C PHE A 122 1.45 6.39 -3.77
N PHE A 123 0.34 6.80 -3.15
CA PHE A 123 -0.79 5.92 -2.84
C PHE A 123 -2.09 6.42 -3.47
N ASN A 124 -2.82 5.52 -4.12
CA ASN A 124 -4.03 5.87 -4.86
C ASN A 124 -5.25 6.01 -3.94
N PHE A 125 -5.74 7.23 -3.81
CA PHE A 125 -6.94 7.57 -3.06
C PHE A 125 -8.21 6.94 -3.66
N LYS A 126 -8.26 6.72 -4.98
CA LYS A 126 -9.41 6.04 -5.61
C LYS A 126 -9.55 4.61 -5.11
N ILE A 127 -8.43 3.89 -4.98
CA ILE A 127 -8.42 2.52 -4.43
C ILE A 127 -8.87 2.53 -2.96
N TYR A 128 -8.44 3.52 -2.17
CA TYR A 128 -8.96 3.70 -0.81
C TYR A 128 -10.49 3.90 -0.81
N LEU A 129 -11.01 4.75 -1.69
CA LEU A 129 -12.45 5.01 -1.82
C LEU A 129 -13.24 3.77 -2.22
N ASP A 130 -12.69 2.93 -3.08
CA ASP A 130 -13.38 1.75 -3.58
C ASP A 130 -13.37 0.59 -2.58
N LEU A 131 -12.27 0.42 -1.84
CA LEU A 131 -12.04 -0.78 -1.05
C LEU A 131 -12.08 -0.58 0.46
N TYR A 132 -11.78 0.62 0.96
CA TYR A 132 -11.50 0.85 2.38
C TYR A 132 -12.28 2.00 3.02
N LYS A 133 -13.04 2.79 2.26
CA LYS A 133 -13.78 3.93 2.85
C LYS A 133 -14.88 3.52 3.85
N ASN A 134 -15.40 2.31 3.73
CA ASN A 134 -16.48 1.78 4.57
C ASN A 134 -16.00 0.65 5.48
N GLU A 135 -14.71 0.31 5.38
CA GLU A 135 -14.09 -0.72 6.21
C GLU A 135 -13.69 -0.14 7.57
N SER A 136 -13.39 -1.03 8.52
CA SER A 136 -12.85 -0.62 9.80
C SER A 136 -11.53 0.16 9.62
N THR A 137 -11.25 1.10 10.51
CA THR A 137 -9.98 1.85 10.48
C THR A 137 -8.77 0.92 10.61
N ILE A 138 -8.90 -0.18 11.36
CA ILE A 138 -7.85 -1.18 11.50
C ILE A 138 -7.58 -1.93 10.19
N ASP A 139 -8.62 -2.34 9.45
CA ASP A 139 -8.45 -3.02 8.16
C ASP A 139 -7.77 -2.11 7.14
N ALA A 140 -8.15 -0.83 7.13
CA ALA A 140 -7.51 0.15 6.26
C ALA A 140 -6.04 0.37 6.65
N ILE A 141 -5.73 0.57 7.94
CA ILE A 141 -4.35 0.74 8.42
C ILE A 141 -3.49 -0.48 8.09
N THR A 142 -3.99 -1.69 8.34
CA THR A 142 -3.23 -2.94 8.12
C THR A 142 -2.97 -3.20 6.64
N TYR A 143 -3.92 -2.89 5.76
CA TYR A 143 -3.70 -2.99 4.32
C TYR A 143 -2.63 -2.01 3.83
N TRP A 144 -2.76 -0.71 4.15
CA TRP A 144 -1.79 0.29 3.70
C TRP A 144 -0.41 0.12 4.36
N TYR A 145 -0.34 -0.48 5.55
CA TYR A 145 0.93 -0.93 6.13
C TYR A 145 1.65 -1.95 5.24
N MET A 146 0.92 -2.96 4.74
CA MET A 146 1.48 -3.96 3.83
C MET A 146 1.86 -3.35 2.49
N MET A 147 1.06 -2.41 1.97
CA MET A 147 1.40 -1.69 0.74
C MET A 147 2.70 -0.88 0.90
N ILE A 148 2.91 -0.17 2.02
CA ILE A 148 4.19 0.51 2.25
C ILE A 148 5.35 -0.49 2.30
N CYS A 149 5.18 -1.64 2.97
CA CYS A 149 6.23 -2.68 2.99
C CYS A 149 6.56 -3.19 1.57
N HIS A 150 5.54 -3.34 0.73
CA HIS A 150 5.70 -3.71 -0.69
C HIS A 150 6.51 -2.65 -1.44
N GLU A 151 6.08 -1.39 -1.42
CA GLU A 151 6.77 -0.33 -2.16
C GLU A 151 8.20 -0.05 -1.65
N LEU A 152 8.46 -0.30 -0.36
CA LEU A 152 9.79 -0.22 0.22
C LEU A 152 10.67 -1.42 -0.17
N ALA A 153 10.10 -2.59 -0.46
CA ALA A 153 10.84 -3.77 -0.90
C ALA A 153 11.45 -3.56 -2.30
N HIS A 154 10.78 -2.77 -3.15
CA HIS A 154 11.30 -2.32 -4.45
C HIS A 154 12.58 -1.48 -4.36
N LYS A 155 13.00 -1.03 -3.16
CA LYS A 155 14.34 -0.46 -2.98
C LYS A 155 15.46 -1.48 -3.20
N PHE A 156 15.18 -2.77 -2.99
CA PHE A 156 16.17 -3.84 -3.02
C PHE A 156 16.14 -4.62 -4.33
N VAL A 157 14.94 -4.82 -4.89
CA VAL A 157 14.73 -5.61 -6.10
C VAL A 157 13.45 -5.16 -6.80
N ASP A 158 13.55 -4.92 -8.11
CA ASP A 158 12.42 -4.44 -8.92
C ASP A 158 11.44 -5.59 -9.23
N ASP A 159 11.97 -6.80 -9.48
CA ASP A 159 11.17 -7.97 -9.84
C ASP A 159 10.36 -8.51 -8.66
N HIS A 160 9.11 -8.90 -8.90
CA HIS A 160 8.27 -9.64 -7.95
C HIS A 160 8.68 -11.13 -7.83
N ASN A 161 9.91 -11.37 -7.39
CA ASN A 161 10.46 -12.71 -7.17
C ASN A 161 10.59 -13.03 -5.67
N SER A 162 11.18 -14.17 -5.32
CA SER A 162 11.33 -14.59 -3.93
C SER A 162 12.20 -13.64 -3.09
N GLU A 163 13.09 -12.87 -3.71
CA GLU A 163 13.88 -11.83 -3.03
C GLU A 163 12.99 -10.64 -2.63
N HIS A 164 12.09 -10.22 -3.51
CA HIS A 164 11.11 -9.17 -3.20
C HIS A 164 10.21 -9.59 -2.04
N GLU A 165 9.71 -10.82 -2.07
CA GLU A 165 8.89 -11.41 -1.00
C GLU A 165 9.64 -11.50 0.34
N TYR A 166 10.94 -11.83 0.29
CA TYR A 166 11.82 -11.82 1.46
C TYR A 166 11.95 -10.41 2.06
N HIS A 167 12.17 -9.39 1.25
CA HIS A 167 12.28 -8.00 1.72
C HIS A 167 10.96 -7.46 2.27
N LEU A 168 9.85 -7.69 1.56
CA LEU A 168 8.51 -7.31 2.01
C LEU A 168 8.19 -7.90 3.39
N SER A 169 8.36 -9.22 3.55
CA SER A 169 8.07 -9.91 4.81
C SER A 169 9.03 -9.51 5.95
N SER A 170 10.30 -9.24 5.63
CA SER A 170 11.29 -8.74 6.59
C SER A 170 10.93 -7.33 7.08
N LEU A 171 10.52 -6.43 6.18
CA LEU A 171 10.05 -5.09 6.54
C LEU A 171 8.78 -5.16 7.40
N ALA A 172 7.80 -5.97 6.98
CA ALA A 172 6.56 -6.18 7.70
C ALA A 172 6.80 -6.77 9.10
N THR A 173 7.78 -7.65 9.27
CA THR A 173 8.15 -8.19 10.58
C THR A 173 8.85 -7.15 11.44
N LYS A 174 9.81 -6.41 10.86
CA LYS A 174 10.61 -5.39 11.56
C LYS A 174 9.74 -4.28 12.16
N TYR A 175 8.77 -3.77 11.41
CA TYR A 175 7.95 -2.62 11.82
C TYR A 175 6.65 -2.99 12.53
N MET A 176 6.34 -4.29 12.66
CA MET A 176 5.10 -4.75 13.31
C MET A 176 4.96 -4.22 14.73
N LYS A 177 6.06 -4.22 15.50
CA LYS A 177 6.05 -3.68 16.87
C LYS A 177 5.70 -2.19 16.91
N ASN A 178 6.15 -1.42 15.92
CA ASN A 178 5.84 0.00 15.82
C ASN A 178 4.37 0.21 15.42
N LEU A 179 3.84 -0.61 14.51
CA LEU A 179 2.43 -0.60 14.13
C LEU A 179 1.52 -0.81 15.34
N LEU A 180 1.78 -1.86 16.13
CA LEU A 180 0.98 -2.18 17.33
C LEU A 180 1.06 -1.06 18.37
N LYS A 181 2.24 -0.46 18.58
CA LYS A 181 2.40 0.69 19.49
C LYS A 181 1.60 1.89 19.01
N MET A 182 1.66 2.20 17.71
CA MET A 182 0.92 3.31 17.11
C MET A 182 -0.59 3.09 17.25
N MET A 183 -1.09 1.88 16.96
CA MET A 183 -2.52 1.55 17.11
C MET A 183 -2.98 1.74 18.57
N ASN A 184 -2.23 1.22 19.53
CA ASN A 184 -2.55 1.38 20.95
C ASN A 184 -2.53 2.85 21.40
N LYS A 185 -1.48 3.59 21.01
CA LYS A 185 -1.34 5.03 21.30
C LYS A 185 -2.55 5.83 20.81
N ASN A 186 -3.05 5.51 19.61
CA ASN A 186 -4.17 6.21 18.97
C ASN A 186 -5.53 5.57 19.28
N LYS A 187 -5.60 4.59 20.19
CA LYS A 187 -6.83 3.86 20.57
C LYS A 187 -7.59 3.31 19.35
N ILE A 188 -6.86 2.78 18.37
CA ILE A 188 -7.46 2.06 17.25
C ILE A 188 -7.95 0.73 17.80
N ASP A 189 -9.27 0.56 17.79
CA ASP A 189 -9.92 -0.65 18.30
C ASP A 189 -9.56 -1.87 17.46
N LEU A 190 -9.08 -2.93 18.13
CA LEU A 190 -8.75 -4.21 17.50
C LEU A 190 -9.97 -5.14 17.41
N ASP A 191 -11.03 -4.86 18.18
CA ASP A 191 -12.16 -5.75 18.42
C ASP A 191 -13.42 -5.28 17.69
N GLN A 192 -13.30 -4.78 16.45
CA GLN A 192 -14.46 -4.38 15.64
C GLN A 192 -15.25 -5.60 15.12
N ASN A 193 -15.94 -6.31 16.02
CA ASN A 193 -17.08 -7.16 15.69
C ASN A 193 -18.36 -6.31 15.84
N ASN A 194 -18.86 -5.76 14.73
CA ASN A 194 -20.26 -5.35 14.60
C ASN A 194 -20.87 -6.11 13.42
#